data_AF-A0A401FLF9-F1
#
_entry.id   AF-A0A401FLF9-F1
#
_cell.length_a   1.000
_cell.length_b   1.000
_cell.length_c   1.000
_cell.angle_alpha   90.00
_cell.angle_beta   90.00
_cell.angle_gamma   90.00
#
_symmetry.space_group_name_H-M   'P 1'
#
loop_
_entity.id
_entity.type
_entity.pdbx_description
1 polymer ?
#
loop_
_entity_poly.entity_id
_entity_poly.type
_entity_poly.pdbx_seq_one_letter_code
_entity_poly.pdbx_strand_id
1 'polypeptide(L)'
;MVPGVIASVIFAMPPTVRMTNLGIRQVPTELIEAADSYGSTSWQKLFKVQLPLAKSTLMAGINQSMMLSLSMVVIASMIGAMGLGNKVYFAVGRNDAGSGFAAGLAIVILAIILDRVTQAINKTPSDKS
;
A
#
# COMPACT_ATOMS: atom_id res chain seq x y z
N MET A 1 20.31 7.00 1.41
CA MET A 1 18.92 6.79 1.88
C MET A 1 17.88 7.35 0.92
N VAL A 2 17.98 8.62 0.50
CA VAL A 2 17.01 9.29 -0.38
C VAL A 2 16.71 8.53 -1.71
N PRO A 3 17.69 7.97 -2.45
CA PRO A 3 17.42 7.34 -3.74
C PRO A 3 16.53 6.09 -3.65
N GLY A 4 16.75 5.24 -2.64
CA GLY A 4 15.96 4.02 -2.44
C GLY A 4 14.51 4.30 -2.07
N VAL A 5 14.26 5.37 -1.30
CA VAL A 5 12.90 5.81 -0.97
C VAL A 5 12.19 6.32 -2.22
N ILE A 6 12.84 7.17 -3.01
CA ILE A 6 12.26 7.70 -4.26
C ILE A 6 11.95 6.56 -5.23
N ALA A 7 12.88 5.63 -5.43
CA ALA A 7 12.67 4.49 -6.31
C ALA A 7 11.49 3.61 -5.85
N SER A 8 11.37 3.39 -4.54
CA SER A 8 10.24 2.62 -3.96
C SER A 8 8.90 3.32 -4.16
N VAL A 9 8.85 4.64 -3.97
CA VAL A 9 7.63 5.43 -4.19
C VAL A 9 7.19 5.37 -5.65
N ILE A 10 8.12 5.60 -6.59
CA ILE A 10 7.81 5.55 -8.02
C ILE A 10 7.31 4.16 -8.42
N PHE A 11 7.96 3.10 -7.91
CA PHE A 11 7.58 1.72 -8.19
C PHE A 11 6.21 1.34 -7.62
N ALA A 12 5.88 1.84 -6.43
CA ALA A 12 4.66 1.48 -5.70
C ALA A 12 3.46 2.41 -5.98
N MET A 13 3.65 3.53 -6.68
CA MET A 13 2.62 4.52 -6.99
C MET A 13 1.52 4.03 -7.96
N PRO A 14 1.82 3.31 -9.06
CA PRO A 14 0.81 2.91 -10.05
C PRO A 14 -0.43 2.20 -9.48
N PRO A 15 -0.32 1.16 -8.61
CA PRO A 15 -1.51 0.50 -8.06
C PRO A 15 -2.35 1.43 -7.18
N THR A 16 -1.72 2.31 -6.38
CA THR A 16 -2.45 3.27 -5.54
C THR A 16 -3.29 4.22 -6.37
N VAL A 17 -2.70 4.79 -7.44
CA VAL A 17 -3.41 5.71 -8.34
C VAL A 17 -4.54 4.99 -9.08
N ARG A 18 -4.26 3.78 -9.60
CA ARG A 18 -5.26 2.97 -10.30
C ARG A 18 -6.44 2.62 -9.41
N MET A 19 -6.19 2.14 -8.19
CA MET A 19 -7.25 1.77 -7.26
C MET A 19 -8.02 2.98 -6.75
N THR A 20 -7.37 4.14 -6.60
CA THR A 20 -8.05 5.40 -6.29
C THR A 20 -9.02 5.80 -7.41
N ASN A 21 -8.56 5.78 -8.66
CA ASN A 21 -9.41 6.10 -9.81
C ASN A 21 -10.58 5.12 -9.96
N LEU A 22 -10.32 3.81 -9.79
CA LEU A 22 -11.36 2.79 -9.81
C LEU A 22 -12.37 2.99 -8.67
N GLY A 23 -11.89 3.21 -7.45
CA GLY A 23 -12.74 3.41 -6.27
C GLY A 23 -13.67 4.61 -6.43
N ILE A 24 -13.16 5.75 -6.92
CA ILE A 24 -13.97 6.95 -7.16
C ILE A 24 -15.00 6.72 -8.28
N ARG A 25 -14.62 6.04 -9.37
CA ARG A 25 -15.53 5.75 -10.50
C ARG A 25 -16.59 4.70 -10.18
N GLN A 26 -16.37 3.85 -9.18
CA GLN A 26 -17.32 2.83 -8.75
C GLN A 26 -18.38 3.37 -7.78
N VAL A 27 -18.27 4.63 -7.34
CA VAL A 27 -19.30 5.26 -6.51
C VAL A 27 -20.58 5.41 -7.32
N PRO A 28 -21.75 4.96 -6.82
CA PRO A 28 -23.01 5.07 -7.52
C PRO A 28 -23.35 6.52 -7.90
N THR A 29 -23.69 6.74 -9.16
CA THR A 29 -24.02 8.09 -9.68
C THR A 29 -25.22 8.71 -8.95
N GLU A 30 -26.20 7.91 -8.54
CA GLU A 30 -27.37 8.36 -7.78
C GLU A 30 -26.98 9.06 -6.46
N LEU A 31 -25.95 8.58 -5.76
CA LEU A 31 -25.45 9.20 -4.53
C LEU A 31 -24.71 10.52 -4.80
N ILE A 32 -24.08 10.63 -5.97
CA ILE A 32 -23.42 11.86 -6.45
C ILE A 32 -24.48 12.91 -6.77
N GLU A 33 -25.52 12.53 -7.52
CA GLU A 33 -26.64 13.40 -7.90
C GLU A 33 -27.48 13.83 -6.68
N ALA A 34 -27.68 12.93 -5.71
CA ALA A 34 -28.29 13.28 -4.44
C ALA A 34 -27.45 14.34 -3.70
N ALA A 35 -26.13 14.13 -3.58
CA ALA A 35 -25.24 15.10 -2.94
C ALA A 35 -25.25 16.48 -3.64
N ASP A 36 -25.35 16.49 -4.98
CA ASP A 36 -25.51 17.72 -5.77
C ASP A 36 -26.86 18.40 -5.51
N SER A 37 -27.94 17.63 -5.41
CA SER A 37 -29.28 18.14 -5.11
C SER A 37 -29.37 18.78 -3.72
N TYR A 38 -28.54 18.32 -2.77
CA TYR A 38 -28.38 18.94 -1.45
C TYR A 38 -27.40 20.13 -1.44
N GLY A 39 -26.86 20.55 -2.59
CA GLY A 39 -25.96 21.71 -2.71
C GLY A 39 -24.53 21.46 -2.23
N SER A 40 -24.07 20.20 -2.24
CA SER A 40 -22.71 19.85 -1.78
C SER A 40 -21.63 20.38 -2.72
N THR A 41 -20.59 21.02 -2.18
CA THR A 41 -19.41 21.39 -2.98
C THR A 41 -18.60 20.15 -3.39
N SER A 42 -17.77 20.27 -4.43
CA SER A 42 -16.91 19.16 -4.90
C SER A 42 -16.03 18.57 -3.80
N TRP A 43 -15.50 19.40 -2.90
CA TRP A 43 -14.70 18.94 -1.76
C TRP A 43 -15.54 18.21 -0.70
N GLN A 44 -16.75 18.70 -0.42
CA GLN A 44 -17.67 18.02 0.50
C GLN A 44 -18.08 16.67 -0.08
N LYS A 45 -18.40 16.60 -1.37
CA LYS A 45 -18.72 15.36 -2.06
C LYS A 45 -17.56 14.36 -2.04
N LEU A 46 -16.34 14.83 -2.30
CA LEU A 46 -15.15 13.98 -2.27
C LEU A 46 -14.94 13.35 -0.89
N PHE A 47 -14.89 14.17 0.18
CA PHE A 47 -14.58 13.67 1.53
C PHE A 47 -15.74 12.97 2.23
N LYS A 48 -16.99 13.36 1.96
CA LYS A 48 -18.16 12.83 2.68
C LYS A 48 -18.89 11.72 1.93
N VAL A 49 -18.73 11.62 0.61
CA VAL A 49 -19.43 10.62 -0.23
C VAL A 49 -18.44 9.70 -0.91
N GLN A 50 -17.56 10.24 -1.76
CA GLN A 50 -16.71 9.40 -2.62
C GLN A 50 -15.66 8.62 -1.82
N LEU A 51 -14.87 9.28 -0.97
CA LEU A 51 -13.80 8.63 -0.21
C LEU A 51 -14.29 7.57 0.79
N PRO A 52 -15.38 7.79 1.56
CA PRO A 52 -15.94 6.76 2.43
C PRO A 52 -16.45 5.53 1.67
N LEU A 53 -17.13 5.74 0.54
CA LEU A 53 -17.65 4.65 -0.29
C LEU A 53 -16.56 3.90 -1.06
N ALA A 54 -15.50 4.61 -1.47
CA ALA A 54 -14.34 4.03 -2.15
C ALA A 54 -13.28 3.44 -1.19
N LYS A 55 -13.49 3.51 0.14
CA LYS A 55 -12.49 3.18 1.17
C LYS A 55 -11.90 1.78 0.99
N SER A 56 -12.72 0.78 0.70
CA SER A 56 -12.27 -0.61 0.52
C SER A 56 -11.29 -0.74 -0.66
N THR A 57 -11.62 -0.14 -1.80
CA THR A 57 -10.78 -0.12 -3.00
C THR A 57 -9.49 0.68 -2.77
N LEU A 58 -9.57 1.81 -2.07
CA LEU A 58 -8.39 2.59 -1.67
C LEU A 58 -7.44 1.77 -0.79
N MET A 59 -7.98 1.05 0.20
CA MET A 59 -7.20 0.19 1.09
C MET A 59 -6.56 -0.99 0.34
N ALA A 60 -7.23 -1.54 -0.67
CA ALA A 60 -6.63 -2.54 -1.56
C ALA A 60 -5.43 -1.96 -2.33
N GLY A 61 -5.53 -0.71 -2.80
CA GLY A 61 -4.41 0.00 -3.43
C GLY A 61 -3.23 0.22 -2.48
N ILE A 62 -3.49 0.65 -1.25
CA ILE A 62 -2.47 0.82 -0.21
C ILE A 62 -1.77 -0.51 0.08
N ASN A 63 -2.53 -1.60 0.21
CA ASN A 63 -1.93 -2.92 0.46
C ASN A 63 -1.00 -3.35 -0.68
N GLN A 64 -1.41 -3.16 -1.94
CA GLN A 64 -0.56 -3.46 -3.10
C GLN A 64 0.71 -2.60 -3.12
N SER A 65 0.58 -1.30 -2.86
CA SER A 65 1.70 -0.36 -2.81
C SER A 65 2.70 -0.73 -1.72
N MET A 66 2.21 -1.14 -0.55
CA MET A 66 3.03 -1.62 0.56
C MET A 66 3.79 -2.90 0.18
N MET A 67 3.12 -3.89 -0.40
CA MET A 67 3.73 -5.15 -0.82
C MET A 67 4.82 -4.94 -1.88
N LEU A 68 4.60 -4.05 -2.85
CA LEU A 68 5.61 -3.66 -3.84
C LEU A 68 6.79 -2.92 -3.18
N SER A 69 6.52 -2.02 -2.24
CA SER A 69 7.56 -1.28 -1.51
C SER A 69 8.43 -2.22 -0.67
N LEU A 70 7.83 -3.23 -0.03
CA LEU A 70 8.56 -4.25 0.73
C LEU A 70 9.44 -5.11 -0.18
N SER A 71 8.98 -5.40 -1.40
CA SER A 71 9.77 -6.09 -2.42
C SER A 71 10.99 -5.28 -2.85
N MET A 72 10.88 -3.94 -2.83
CA MET A 72 11.95 -3.01 -3.20
C MET A 72 13.07 -2.90 -2.13
N VAL A 73 12.87 -3.41 -0.91
CA VAL A 73 13.84 -3.29 0.20
C VAL A 73 15.21 -3.90 -0.14
N VAL A 74 15.22 -5.04 -0.85
CA VAL A 74 16.46 -5.72 -1.26
C VAL A 74 17.17 -4.94 -2.38
N ILE A 75 16.42 -4.44 -3.36
CA ILE A 75 16.97 -3.66 -4.47
C ILE A 75 17.52 -2.31 -3.98
N ALA A 76 16.79 -1.63 -3.10
CA ALA A 76 17.25 -0.38 -2.49
C ALA A 76 18.57 -0.54 -1.72
N SER A 77 18.79 -1.74 -1.14
CA SER A 77 20.03 -2.08 -0.43
C SER A 77 21.25 -2.14 -1.37
N MET A 78 21.06 -2.50 -2.65
CA MET A 78 22.12 -2.49 -3.66
C MET A 78 22.66 -1.08 -3.95
N ILE A 79 21.87 -0.03 -3.65
CA ILE A 79 22.23 1.38 -3.84
C ILE A 79 22.58 2.05 -2.49
N GLY A 80 22.96 1.24 -1.49
CA GLY A 80 23.42 1.72 -0.19
C GLY A 80 22.31 2.14 0.78
N ALA A 81 21.08 1.66 0.62
CA ALA A 81 20.07 1.79 1.67
C ALA A 81 20.45 0.90 2.87
N MET A 82 20.37 1.43 4.09
CA MET A 82 20.57 0.63 5.31
C MET A 82 19.29 -0.11 5.71
N GLY A 83 19.40 -1.36 6.13
CA GLY A 83 18.25 -2.14 6.63
C GLY A 83 18.38 -3.65 6.45
N LEU A 84 17.26 -4.35 6.58
CA LEU A 84 17.18 -5.82 6.43
C LEU A 84 17.61 -6.30 5.04
N GLY A 85 17.35 -5.51 3.99
CA GLY A 85 17.75 -5.86 2.63
C GLY A 85 19.27 -5.99 2.43
N ASN A 86 20.09 -5.29 3.22
CA ASN A 86 21.55 -5.47 3.18
C ASN A 86 21.96 -6.86 3.64
N LYS A 87 21.30 -7.40 4.68
CA LYS A 87 21.63 -8.75 5.17
C LYS A 87 21.34 -9.80 4.11
N VAL A 88 20.22 -9.66 3.40
CA VAL A 88 19.89 -10.50 2.25
C VAL A 88 20.92 -10.33 1.14
N TYR A 89 21.23 -9.09 0.76
CA TYR A 89 22.18 -8.79 -0.31
C TYR A 89 23.59 -9.34 -0.04
N PHE A 90 24.13 -9.13 1.17
CA PHE A 90 25.45 -9.65 1.54
C PHE A 90 25.46 -11.18 1.68
N ALA A 91 24.38 -11.79 2.16
CA ALA A 91 24.27 -13.23 2.23
C ALA A 91 24.34 -13.88 0.84
N VAL A 92 23.63 -13.31 -0.13
CA VAL A 92 23.72 -13.73 -1.54
C VAL A 92 25.15 -13.55 -2.08
N GLY A 93 25.77 -12.40 -1.83
CA GLY A 93 27.15 -12.13 -2.28
C GLY A 93 28.21 -13.03 -1.65
N ARG A 94 27.97 -13.56 -0.44
CA ARG A 94 28.88 -14.46 0.28
C ARG A 94 28.53 -15.95 0.11
N ASN A 95 27.51 -16.27 -0.69
CA ASN A 95 26.96 -17.61 -0.82
C ASN A 95 26.56 -18.23 0.55
N ASP A 96 26.13 -17.39 1.49
CA ASP A 96 25.69 -17.78 2.83
C ASP A 96 24.17 -17.92 2.84
N ALA A 97 23.69 -19.11 2.46
CA ALA A 97 22.27 -19.40 2.40
C ALA A 97 21.56 -19.30 3.76
N GLY A 98 22.26 -19.62 4.86
CA GLY A 98 21.68 -19.60 6.21
C GLY A 98 21.33 -18.18 6.65
N SER A 99 22.28 -17.26 6.51
CA SER A 99 22.06 -15.83 6.80
C SER A 99 21.01 -15.22 5.87
N GLY A 100 21.03 -15.60 4.59
CA GLY A 100 20.06 -15.13 3.59
C GLY A 100 18.64 -15.58 3.90
N PHE A 101 18.47 -16.84 4.31
CA PHE A 101 17.17 -17.39 4.69
C PHE A 101 16.62 -16.72 5.96
N ALA A 102 17.44 -16.54 7.00
CA ALA A 102 17.03 -15.86 8.23
C ALA A 102 16.60 -14.40 7.96
N ALA A 103 17.36 -13.67 7.14
CA ALA A 103 17.03 -12.30 6.76
C ALA A 103 15.75 -12.22 5.90
N GLY A 104 15.57 -13.15 4.96
CA GLY A 104 14.36 -13.26 4.15
C GLY A 104 13.11 -13.55 4.99
N LEU A 105 13.20 -14.50 5.93
CA LEU A 105 12.12 -14.80 6.88
C LEU A 105 11.74 -13.57 7.73
N ALA A 106 12.72 -12.81 8.21
CA ALA A 106 12.45 -11.59 8.96
C ALA A 106 11.66 -10.56 8.13
N ILE A 107 11.99 -10.40 6.84
CA ILE A 107 11.24 -9.52 5.93
C ILE A 107 9.82 -10.04 5.70
N VAL A 108 9.65 -11.34 5.49
CA VAL A 108 8.33 -11.97 5.29
C VAL A 108 7.44 -11.81 6.51
N ILE A 109 7.96 -12.04 7.71
CA ILE A 109 7.22 -11.84 8.97
C ILE A 109 6.76 -10.39 9.10
N LEU A 110 7.65 -9.44 8.81
CA LEU A 110 7.33 -8.01 8.82
C LEU A 110 6.25 -7.67 7.79
N ALA A 111 6.33 -8.23 6.58
CA ALA A 111 5.31 -8.06 5.54
C ALA A 111 3.93 -8.58 5.99
N ILE A 112 3.88 -9.76 6.60
CA ILE A 112 2.64 -10.35 7.12
C ILE A 112 2.04 -9.48 8.23
N ILE A 113 2.86 -9.00 9.16
CA ILE A 113 2.39 -8.12 10.24
C ILE A 113 1.77 -6.85 9.66
N LEU A 114 2.46 -6.23 8.70
CA LEU A 114 2.00 -5.01 8.04
C LEU A 114 0.71 -5.21 7.23
N ASP A 115 0.61 -6.31 6.48
CA ASP A 115 -0.61 -6.70 5.75
C ASP A 115 -1.78 -6.92 6.72
N ARG A 116 -1.56 -7.62 7.84
CA ARG A 116 -2.59 -7.84 8.87
C ARG A 116 -3.08 -6.55 9.51
N VAL A 117 -2.16 -5.62 9.84
CA VAL A 117 -2.52 -4.31 10.40
C VAL A 117 -3.32 -3.49 9.38
N THR A 118 -2.89 -3.48 8.12
CA THR A 118 -3.58 -2.76 7.03
C THR A 118 -4.99 -3.31 6.81
N GLN A 119 -5.15 -4.63 6.81
CA GLN A 119 -6.46 -5.27 6.73
C GLN A 119 -7.34 -4.99 7.95
N ALA A 120 -6.79 -4.94 9.16
CA ALA A 120 -7.54 -4.61 10.37
C ALA A 120 -8.12 -3.19 10.33
N ILE A 121 -7.37 -2.22 9.78
CA ILE A 121 -7.84 -0.84 9.57
C ILE A 121 -8.96 -0.76 8.53
N ASN A 122 -8.95 -1.67 7.55
CA ASN A 122 -10.02 -1.78 6.56
C ASN A 122 -11.30 -2.41 7.15
N LYS A 123 -11.19 -3.25 8.19
CA LYS A 123 -12.26 -4.11 8.71
C LYS A 123 -13.25 -3.47 9.71
N THR A 124 -13.49 -2.16 9.66
CA THR A 124 -14.37 -1.45 10.63
C THR A 124 -15.48 -0.64 9.93
N PRO A 125 -16.75 -0.65 10.38
CA PRO A 125 -17.66 -1.75 10.74
C PRO A 125 -18.92 -1.72 9.84
N SER A 126 -18.98 -2.56 8.80
CA SER A 126 -20.22 -2.84 8.05
C SER A 126 -20.41 -4.34 7.85
N ASP A 127 -19.87 -5.13 8.79
CA ASP A 127 -19.97 -6.58 8.85
C ASP A 127 -20.53 -6.99 10.23
N LYS A 128 -21.57 -6.28 10.64
CA LYS A 128 -22.54 -6.80 11.60
C LYS A 128 -23.87 -6.84 10.87
N SER A 129 -24.01 -7.95 10.13
CA SER A 129 -25.29 -8.57 9.79
C SER A 129 -26.26 -8.56 10.96
#